data_AF-E7G9Q0-F1
#
_entry.id   AF-E7G9Q0-F1
#
_cell.length_a   1.000
_cell.length_b   1.000
_cell.length_c   1.000
_cell.angle_alpha   90.00
_cell.angle_beta   90.00
_cell.angle_gamma   90.00
#
_symmetry.space_group_name_H-M   'P 1'
#
loop_
_entity.id
_entity.type
_entity.pdbx_description
1 polymer ?
#
loop_
_entity_poly.entity_id
_entity_poly.type
_entity_poly.pdbx_seq_one_letter_code
_entity_poly.pdbx_strand_id
1 'polypeptide(L)'
;MILGLRFNKNLFALIHLSQELLPGAITYSSIIFIGAIFAAVYNYESAILRAHGNSVIPLLFLILSAILNVVLDLFFVIICHMGIAGVTYATIIAELICCLLCYMYMKKKLDILDFEKKTIVLTYNV
;
A
#
# COMPACT_ATOMS: atom_id res chain seq x y z
N MET A 1 4.39 2.98 -12.16
CA MET A 1 3.64 1.72 -12.40
C MET A 1 3.61 1.27 -13.85
N ILE A 2 3.07 2.05 -14.80
CA ILE A 2 2.87 1.60 -16.20
C ILE A 2 4.19 1.23 -16.91
N LEU A 3 5.26 2.03 -16.72
CA LEU A 3 6.59 1.70 -17.23
C LEU A 3 7.13 0.40 -16.60
N GLY A 4 6.96 0.21 -15.28
CA GLY A 4 7.40 -1.00 -14.58
C GLY A 4 6.76 -2.28 -15.13
N LEU A 5 5.46 -2.24 -15.44
CA LEU A 5 4.73 -3.35 -16.08
C LEU A 5 5.26 -3.67 -17.48
N ARG A 6 5.70 -2.65 -18.23
CA ARG A 6 6.18 -2.81 -19.60
C ARG A 6 7.63 -3.33 -19.67
N PHE A 7 8.45 -2.99 -18.68
CA PHE A 7 9.89 -3.32 -18.66
C PHE A 7 10.27 -4.49 -17.74
N ASN A 8 9.33 -5.06 -16.98
CA ASN A 8 9.63 -6.12 -16.00
C ASN A 8 10.41 -7.31 -16.58
N LYS A 9 10.05 -7.83 -17.77
CA LYS A 9 10.76 -8.92 -18.43
C LYS A 9 12.22 -8.58 -18.75
N ASN A 10 12.47 -7.38 -19.26
CA ASN A 10 13.81 -6.92 -19.59
C ASN A 10 14.65 -6.71 -18.33
N LEU A 11 14.03 -6.23 -17.25
CA LEU A 11 14.68 -6.07 -15.95
C LEU A 11 15.08 -7.43 -15.37
N PHE A 12 14.18 -8.42 -15.42
CA PHE A 12 14.45 -9.77 -14.92
C PHE A 12 15.52 -10.50 -15.74
N ALA A 13 15.57 -10.25 -17.05
CA ALA A 13 16.65 -10.74 -17.91
C ALA A 13 18.01 -10.11 -17.54
N LEU A 14 18.05 -8.81 -17.21
CA LEU A 14 19.28 -8.11 -16.83
C LEU A 14 19.90 -8.65 -15.53
N ILE A 15 19.06 -9.03 -14.56
CA ILE A 15 19.50 -9.64 -13.30
C ILE A 15 19.71 -11.15 -13.39
N HIS A 16 19.66 -11.73 -14.60
CA HIS A 16 19.83 -13.16 -14.85
C HIS A 16 18.90 -14.05 -14.00
N LEU A 17 17.62 -13.67 -13.88
CA LEU A 17 16.64 -14.48 -13.15
C LEU A 17 16.45 -15.84 -13.85
N SER A 18 16.42 -16.94 -13.08
CA SER A 18 16.23 -18.27 -13.65
C SER A 18 14.85 -18.39 -14.32
N GLN A 19 14.80 -19.18 -15.40
CA GLN A 19 13.58 -19.37 -16.19
C GLN A 19 12.43 -19.98 -15.35
N GLU A 20 12.76 -20.76 -14.32
CA GLU A 20 11.78 -21.35 -13.40
C GLU A 20 11.09 -20.29 -12.52
N LEU A 21 11.79 -19.22 -12.14
CA LEU A 21 11.25 -18.17 -11.26
C LEU A 21 10.56 -17.04 -12.04
N LEU A 22 10.86 -16.91 -13.34
CA LEU A 22 10.40 -15.82 -14.18
C LEU A 22 8.86 -15.68 -14.23
N PRO A 23 8.06 -16.75 -14.36
CA PRO A 23 6.60 -16.64 -14.37
C PRO A 23 6.04 -16.11 -13.04
N GLY A 24 6.60 -16.59 -11.92
CA GLY A 24 6.23 -16.14 -10.58
C GLY A 24 6.59 -14.67 -10.35
N ALA A 25 7.79 -14.25 -10.75
CA ALA A 25 8.24 -12.87 -10.63
C ALA A 25 7.41 -11.89 -11.48
N ILE A 26 7.04 -12.27 -12.70
CA ILE A 26 6.15 -11.46 -13.55
C ILE A 26 4.76 -11.33 -12.90
N THR A 27 4.22 -12.43 -12.35
CA THR A 27 2.92 -12.42 -11.69
C THR A 27 2.94 -11.54 -10.45
N TYR A 28 3.94 -11.72 -9.60
CA TYR A 28 4.15 -10.94 -8.38
C TYR A 28 4.27 -9.45 -8.70
N SER A 29 5.22 -9.10 -9.59
CA SER A 29 5.50 -7.70 -9.95
C SER A 29 4.29 -7.01 -10.59
N SER A 30 3.52 -7.72 -11.41
CA SER A 30 2.37 -7.11 -12.09
C SER A 30 1.26 -6.72 -11.12
N ILE A 31 0.99 -7.59 -10.14
CA ILE A 31 -0.01 -7.37 -9.11
C ILE A 31 0.47 -6.28 -8.14
N ILE A 32 1.71 -6.37 -7.63
CA ILE A 32 2.23 -5.42 -6.64
C ILE A 32 2.44 -4.01 -7.21
N PHE A 33 2.80 -3.92 -8.50
CA PHE A 33 2.29 -2.94 -9.45
C PHE A 33 1.14 -2.11 -8.91
N ILE A 34 -0.05 -2.68 -9.00
CA ILE A 34 -1.32 -2.03 -8.69
C ILE A 34 -1.41 -1.72 -7.19
N GLY A 35 -0.89 -2.61 -6.35
CA GLY A 35 -0.89 -2.47 -4.89
C GLY A 35 -0.13 -1.28 -4.33
N ALA A 36 0.99 -0.93 -4.97
CA ALA A 36 1.92 0.08 -4.49
C ALA A 36 1.29 1.47 -4.26
N ILE A 37 0.14 1.75 -4.89
CA ILE A 37 -0.62 2.97 -4.64
C ILE A 37 -1.15 3.04 -3.20
N PHE A 38 -1.57 1.91 -2.61
CA PHE A 38 -2.08 1.86 -1.24
C PHE A 38 -0.96 2.09 -0.24
N ALA A 39 0.21 1.49 -0.46
CA ALA A 39 1.40 1.80 0.31
C ALA A 39 1.78 3.29 0.23
N ALA A 40 1.70 3.90 -0.95
CA ALA A 40 1.98 5.32 -1.13
C ALA A 40 0.98 6.22 -0.38
N VAL A 41 -0.32 5.91 -0.46
CA VAL A 41 -1.36 6.66 0.26
C VAL A 41 -1.17 6.51 1.78
N TYR A 42 -0.97 5.28 2.28
CA TYR A 42 -0.68 5.07 3.70
C TYR A 42 0.55 5.89 4.16
N ASN A 43 1.64 5.88 3.39
CA ASN A 43 2.83 6.65 3.74
C ASN A 43 2.56 8.17 3.81
N TYR A 44 1.73 8.68 2.91
CA TYR A 44 1.30 10.07 2.91
C TYR A 44 0.47 10.41 4.17
N GLU A 45 -0.55 9.62 4.47
CA GLU A 45 -1.40 9.81 5.67
C GLU A 45 -0.59 9.69 6.97
N SER A 46 0.33 8.72 6.99
CA SER A 46 1.27 8.47 8.09
C SER A 46 2.20 9.67 8.29
N ALA A 47 2.64 10.33 7.21
CA ALA A 47 3.43 11.55 7.27
C ALA A 47 2.63 12.72 7.84
N ILE A 48 1.36 12.89 7.44
CA ILE A 48 0.46 13.92 8.00
C ILE A 48 0.30 13.69 9.51
N LEU A 49 -0.06 12.47 9.93
CA LEU A 49 -0.25 12.15 11.34
C LEU A 49 1.02 12.40 12.17
N ARG A 50 2.20 12.05 11.64
CA ARG A 50 3.48 12.37 12.28
C ARG A 50 3.77 13.87 12.37
N ALA A 51 3.43 14.64 11.34
CA ALA A 51 3.58 16.10 11.35
C ALA A 51 2.70 16.76 12.44
N HIS A 52 1.54 16.17 12.73
CA HIS A 52 0.67 16.56 13.84
C HIS A 52 1.07 15.95 15.20
N GLY A 53 2.27 15.35 15.30
CA GLY A 53 2.81 14.78 16.54
C GLY A 53 2.26 13.40 16.92
N ASN A 54 1.51 12.73 16.04
CA ASN A 54 0.93 11.41 16.28
C ASN A 54 1.62 10.31 15.47
N SER A 55 2.71 9.76 16.00
CA SER A 55 3.44 8.64 15.39
C SER A 55 2.89 7.26 15.79
N VAL A 56 2.14 7.19 16.90
CA VAL A 56 1.68 5.91 17.47
C VAL A 56 0.56 5.30 16.65
N ILE A 57 -0.39 6.11 16.20
CA ILE A 57 -1.57 5.60 15.48
C ILE A 57 -1.21 4.98 14.12
N PRO A 58 -0.40 5.62 13.26
CA PRO A 58 0.04 4.97 12.03
C PRO A 58 0.78 3.66 12.29
N LEU A 59 1.61 3.60 13.34
CA LEU A 59 2.32 2.38 13.72
C LEU A 59 1.37 1.25 14.12
N LEU A 60 0.32 1.55 14.90
CA LEU A 60 -0.68 0.54 15.28
C LEU A 60 -1.43 -0.02 14.07
N PHE A 61 -1.80 0.82 13.11
CA PHE A 61 -2.44 0.36 11.87
C PHE A 61 -1.49 -0.47 11.01
N LEU A 62 -0.21 -0.12 10.96
CA LEU A 62 0.81 -0.91 10.27
C LEU A 62 0.97 -2.31 10.91
N ILE A 63 0.97 -2.40 12.23
CA ILE A 63 1.02 -3.68 12.95
C ILE A 63 -0.23 -4.52 12.63
N LEU A 64 -1.41 -3.91 12.67
CA LEU A 64 -2.66 -4.59 12.32
C LEU A 64 -2.63 -5.09 10.86
N SER A 65 -2.11 -4.28 9.95
CA SER A 65 -1.90 -4.64 8.54
C SER A 65 -0.98 -5.85 8.40
N ALA A 66 0.15 -5.86 9.11
CA ALA A 66 1.10 -6.97 9.07
C ALA A 66 0.47 -8.28 9.58
N ILE A 67 -0.29 -8.22 10.68
CA ILE A 67 -1.01 -9.39 11.20
C ILE A 67 -2.04 -9.88 10.17
N LEU A 68 -2.82 -8.97 9.61
CA LEU A 68 -3.82 -9.29 8.60
C LEU A 68 -3.19 -9.90 7.34
N ASN A 69 -2.05 -9.37 6.91
CA ASN A 69 -1.30 -9.89 5.77
C ASN A 69 -0.90 -11.35 5.98
N VAL A 70 -0.34 -11.69 7.15
CA VAL A 70 0.04 -13.08 7.47
C VAL A 70 -1.19 -14.01 7.49
N VAL A 71 -2.30 -13.56 8.07
CA VAL A 71 -3.54 -14.35 8.11
C VAL A 71 -4.07 -14.59 6.68
N LEU A 72 -4.05 -13.57 5.83
CA LEU A 72 -4.48 -13.67 4.45
C LEU A 72 -3.52 -14.51 3.60
N ASP A 73 -2.21 -14.47 3.86
CA ASP A 73 -1.24 -15.35 3.20
C ASP A 73 -1.57 -16.81 3.48
N LEU A 74 -1.79 -17.16 4.75
CA LEU A 74 -2.19 -18.52 5.13
C LEU A 74 -3.50 -18.92 4.42
N PHE A 75 -4.47 -18.01 4.36
CA PHE A 75 -5.74 -18.27 3.68
C PHE A 75 -5.56 -18.50 2.16
N PHE A 76 -4.94 -17.56 1.44
CA PHE A 76 -4.85 -17.64 -0.02
C PHE A 76 -3.86 -18.70 -0.50
N VAL A 77 -2.77 -18.93 0.24
CA VAL A 77 -1.74 -19.91 -0.15
C VAL A 77 -2.16 -21.32 0.23
N ILE A 78 -2.62 -21.54 1.47
CA ILE A 78 -2.88 -22.90 1.96
C ILE A 78 -4.28 -23.36 1.59
N ILE A 79 -5.30 -22.50 1.76
CA ILE A 79 -6.70 -22.89 1.56
C ILE A 79 -7.11 -22.70 0.10
N CYS A 80 -6.75 -21.58 -0.52
CA CYS A 80 -7.10 -21.31 -1.92
C CYS A 80 -6.08 -21.83 -2.94
N HIS A 81 -4.92 -22.35 -2.49
CA HIS A 81 -3.87 -22.90 -3.36
C HIS A 81 -3.39 -21.94 -4.48
N MET A 82 -3.43 -20.63 -4.23
CA MET A 82 -3.13 -19.61 -5.26
C MET A 82 -1.63 -19.35 -5.47
N GLY A 83 -0.76 -19.98 -4.68
CA GLY A 83 0.69 -19.80 -4.74
C GLY A 83 1.12 -18.34 -4.61
N ILE A 84 2.05 -17.90 -5.46
CA ILE A 84 2.63 -16.55 -5.43
C ILE A 84 1.58 -15.46 -5.67
N ALA A 85 0.56 -15.73 -6.49
CA ALA A 85 -0.53 -14.77 -6.70
C ALA A 85 -1.34 -14.54 -5.42
N GLY A 86 -1.53 -15.59 -4.61
CA GLY A 86 -2.19 -15.50 -3.31
C GLY A 86 -1.45 -14.57 -2.35
N VAL A 87 -0.11 -14.69 -2.30
CA VAL A 87 0.75 -13.84 -1.48
C VAL A 87 0.60 -12.37 -1.86
N THR A 88 0.64 -12.05 -3.15
CA THR A 88 0.48 -10.66 -3.58
C THR A 88 -0.91 -10.10 -3.32
N TYR A 89 -1.98 -10.90 -3.47
CA TYR A 89 -3.32 -10.44 -3.11
C TYR A 89 -3.45 -10.17 -1.61
N ALA A 90 -2.89 -11.03 -0.76
CA ALA A 90 -2.85 -10.80 0.68
C ALA A 90 -2.15 -9.49 1.03
N THR A 91 -1.01 -9.18 0.39
CA THR A 91 -0.29 -7.91 0.60
C THR A 91 -1.16 -6.71 0.25
N ILE A 92 -1.79 -6.71 -0.93
CA ILE A 92 -2.59 -5.58 -1.41
C ILE A 92 -3.82 -5.35 -0.53
N ILE A 93 -4.50 -6.43 -0.14
CA ILE A 93 -5.70 -6.34 0.71
C ILE A 93 -5.33 -5.80 2.08
N ALA A 94 -4.22 -6.25 2.67
CA ALA A 94 -3.75 -5.75 3.96
C ALA A 94 -3.37 -4.26 3.88
N GLU A 95 -2.61 -3.84 2.86
CA GLU A 95 -2.25 -2.44 2.64
C GLU A 95 -3.47 -1.55 2.39
N LEU A 96 -4.45 -2.04 1.61
CA LEU A 96 -5.71 -1.34 1.37
C LEU A 96 -6.47 -1.11 2.68
N ILE A 97 -6.59 -2.14 3.51
CA ILE A 97 -7.30 -2.03 4.81
C ILE A 97 -6.53 -1.08 5.74
N CYS A 98 -5.21 -1.13 5.76
CA CYS A 98 -4.37 -0.21 6.51
C CYS A 98 -4.60 1.25 6.11
N CYS A 99 -4.60 1.53 4.81
CA CYS A 99 -4.90 2.85 4.26
C CYS A 99 -6.31 3.30 4.65
N LEU A 100 -7.33 2.46 4.49
CA LEU A 100 -8.71 2.80 4.85
C LEU A 100 -8.86 3.15 6.34
N LEU A 101 -8.24 2.39 7.23
CA LEU A 101 -8.28 2.65 8.67
C LEU A 101 -7.60 3.98 9.03
N CYS A 102 -6.44 4.24 8.41
CA CYS A 102 -5.70 5.47 8.60
C CYS A 102 -6.50 6.68 8.11
N TYR A 103 -7.06 6.60 6.90
CA TYR A 103 -7.95 7.61 6.32
C TYR A 103 -9.15 7.92 7.22
N MET A 104 -9.86 6.88 7.69
CA MET A 104 -11.03 7.05 8.55
C MET A 104 -10.67 7.72 9.88
N TYR A 105 -9.55 7.34 10.49
CA TYR A 105 -9.06 7.96 11.71
C TYR A 105 -8.71 9.44 11.49
N MET A 106 -7.97 9.73 10.42
CA MET A 106 -7.61 11.08 10.02
C MET A 106 -8.84 11.96 9.82
N LYS A 107 -9.82 11.48 9.04
CA LYS A 107 -11.07 12.22 8.77
C LYS A 107 -11.84 12.53 10.05
N LYS A 108 -11.86 11.62 11.02
CA LYS A 108 -12.59 11.81 12.29
C LYS A 108 -11.88 12.76 13.25
N LYS A 109 -10.54 12.79 13.26
CA LYS A 109 -9.77 13.46 14.34
C LYS A 109 -9.07 14.74 13.91
N LEU A 110 -8.74 14.88 12.63
CA LEU A 110 -8.02 16.05 12.12
C LEU A 110 -8.94 17.06 11.41
N ASP A 111 -10.24 16.77 11.28
CA ASP A 111 -11.24 17.61 10.59
C ASP A 111 -10.68 18.28 9.32
N ILE A 112 -9.95 17.48 8.54
CA ILE A 112 -9.03 17.96 7.49
C ILE A 112 -9.81 18.65 6.36
N LEU A 113 -11.10 18.36 6.24
CA LEU A 113 -12.00 19.02 5.29
C LEU A 113 -12.20 20.52 5.59
N ASP A 114 -12.06 20.96 6.84
CA ASP A 114 -12.23 22.37 7.20
C ASP A 114 -10.94 23.18 7.03
N PHE A 115 -9.76 22.55 7.13
CA PHE A 115 -8.48 23.21 6.88
C PHE A 115 -8.26 23.57 5.40
N GLU A 116 -8.74 22.73 4.47
CA GLU A 116 -8.62 22.99 3.03
C GLU A 116 -9.45 24.23 2.62
N LYS A 117 -10.66 24.38 3.17
CA LYS A 117 -11.49 25.57 2.95
C LYS A 117 -10.90 26.84 3.57
N LYS A 118 -10.27 26.74 4.74
CA LYS A 118 -9.74 27.91 5.45
C LYS A 118 -8.42 28.43 4.88
N THR A 119 -7.58 27.55 4.34
CA THR A 119 -6.25 27.92 3.81
C THR A 119 -6.37 28.60 2.44
N ILE A 120 -7.33 28.21 1.60
CA ILE A 120 -7.56 28.83 0.29
C ILE A 120 -8.02 30.30 0.43
N VAL A 121 -8.76 30.64 1.49
CA VAL A 121 -9.23 32.02 1.72
C VAL A 121 -8.10 32.94 2.20
N LEU A 122 -7.07 32.42 2.86
CA LEU A 122 -5.96 33.25 3.37
C LEU A 122 -4.90 33.59 2.30
N THR A 123 -4.77 32.79 1.25
CA THR A 123 -3.86 33.09 0.13
C THR A 123 -4.43 34.11 -0.86
N TYR A 124 -5.75 34.35 -0.86
CA TYR A 124 -6.39 35.31 -1.78
C TYR A 124 -6.50 36.74 -1.22
N ASN A 125 -5.98 37.00 -0.01
CA ASN A 125 -6.09 38.31 0.65
C ASN A 125 -4.74 38.91 1.06
N VAL A 126 -3.67 38.59 0.30
CA VAL A 126 -2.36 39.25 0.37
C VAL A 126 -2.03 39.82 -1.00
#